data_AF-A0A7V5R943-F1
#
_entry.id   AF-A0A7V5R943-F1
#
_cell.length_a   1.000
_cell.length_b   1.000
_cell.length_c   1.000
_cell.angle_alpha   90.00
_cell.angle_beta   90.00
_cell.angle_gamma   90.00
#
_symmetry.space_group_name_H-M   'P 1'
#
loop_
_entity.id
_entity.type
_entity.pdbx_description
1 polymer ?
#
loop_
_entity_poly.entity_id
_entity_poly.type
_entity_poly.pdbx_seq_one_letter_code
_entity_poly.pdbx_strand_id
1 'polypeptide(L)'
;MVQLPARLLQGHGRLPQVARRARKGDGQAASVGDRSVTMKESRRHRAYLSLPGRIRAAAVVLAVLTSVPWGSALAGGYDELRRGYERYEGSEYQRRNVSVETEEAGAGPAGGGRAAALGELDSVRKLLSSTKQSRRASVLSAVTENGLFTPEPAFWERLGRAGDREAVEALLAGDYGLDRVLAAALRRNPAVKAATESALAALEKYDQVSNLDEILGQYSLFTKELDVRVGRERGKRAVQLDFPFPGMLALKGAIVDQEALIARWELEKAVEDAITETKTAYYELVYLDHAVDITEETLGLLRRLREVINTVYTTGRASLNDVIKIQIEIDVLENDLREYEQRRSTVQVRLNKLLDLSDDFSPPAAVDPGPVMLDYTEAALYELGGGQRSEIKALEAKIARTERAIEMAEKRFYPDYTVGLSLFQNRMSARVGAAAGDFSFPTRPMVRGGAWFGSNDAYIRETRLKYKAMRRTLEELKNDTVSDISRMIFGYENAVRDRALYESKLVPKSRLTIDITETQYITGKVDYMDLISSQQMYLTFSLRLKGAERDMNIHAARLERLVGSAIERRLPEK
;
A
#
# COMPACT_ATOMS: atom_id res chain seq x y z
N MET A 1 -29.39 -8.67 -45.69
CA MET A 1 -28.07 -9.34 -45.79
C MET A 1 -27.62 -9.62 -44.35
N VAL A 2 -28.06 -10.73 -43.73
CA VAL A 2 -27.47 -12.10 -43.79
C VAL A 2 -26.00 -12.04 -43.33
N GLN A 3 -25.51 -12.63 -42.23
CA GLN A 3 -25.96 -13.67 -41.28
C GLN A 3 -25.06 -13.59 -40.02
N LEU A 4 -25.64 -13.81 -38.84
CA LEU A 4 -24.99 -14.37 -37.64
C LEU A 4 -24.91 -15.92 -37.78
N PRO A 5 -24.27 -16.75 -36.90
CA PRO A 5 -23.46 -16.51 -35.68
C PRO A 5 -22.29 -17.51 -35.40
N ALA A 6 -21.61 -17.29 -34.25
CA ALA A 6 -21.24 -18.25 -33.18
C ALA A 6 -20.04 -19.24 -33.26
N ARG A 7 -19.26 -19.20 -32.15
CA ARG A 7 -18.76 -20.31 -31.28
C ARG A 7 -17.64 -21.21 -31.86
N LEU A 8 -16.69 -21.80 -31.12
CA LEU A 8 -16.18 -21.82 -29.74
C LEU A 8 -15.03 -22.88 -29.74
N LEU A 9 -14.18 -22.88 -28.70
CA LEU A 9 -13.39 -24.01 -28.13
C LEU A 9 -11.96 -24.35 -28.61
N GLN A 10 -11.07 -24.38 -27.60
CA GLN A 10 -10.04 -25.39 -27.25
C GLN A 10 -8.95 -25.71 -28.29
N GLY A 11 -7.70 -26.00 -27.94
CA GLY A 11 -7.05 -26.36 -26.70
C GLY A 11 -5.74 -27.09 -27.05
N HIS A 12 -4.75 -27.01 -26.15
CA HIS A 12 -3.58 -27.88 -25.98
C HIS A 12 -2.80 -28.46 -27.19
N GLY A 13 -1.47 -28.28 -27.13
CA GLY A 13 -0.60 -29.45 -27.05
C GLY A 13 0.60 -29.53 -28.00
N ARG A 14 1.78 -29.38 -27.37
CA ARG A 14 3.02 -30.17 -27.54
C ARG A 14 3.87 -30.05 -28.82
N LEU A 15 5.17 -29.87 -28.51
CA LEU A 15 6.41 -30.13 -29.26
C LEU A 15 6.38 -31.44 -30.08
N PRO A 16 7.22 -31.57 -31.14
CA PRO A 16 8.60 -32.11 -31.00
C PRO A 16 9.62 -31.38 -31.91
N GLN A 17 10.87 -31.14 -31.50
CA GLN A 17 12.06 -32.00 -31.58
C GLN A 17 12.36 -32.71 -32.92
N VAL A 18 13.66 -32.72 -33.24
CA VAL A 18 14.44 -33.67 -34.07
C VAL A 18 14.81 -33.23 -35.51
N ALA A 19 15.95 -32.53 -35.57
CA ALA A 19 17.22 -33.00 -36.17
C ALA A 19 17.55 -32.90 -37.68
N ARG A 20 18.85 -32.64 -37.82
CA ARG A 20 19.87 -33.34 -38.64
C ARG A 20 20.18 -32.79 -40.04
N ARG A 21 21.47 -32.41 -40.13
CA ARG A 21 22.43 -32.65 -41.23
C ARG A 21 22.17 -31.86 -42.51
N ALA A 22 23.15 -31.46 -43.32
CA ALA A 22 24.61 -31.42 -43.30
C ALA A 22 25.01 -30.94 -44.71
N ARG A 23 26.26 -30.50 -44.83
CA ARG A 23 27.05 -30.26 -46.06
C ARG A 23 26.90 -28.86 -46.66
N LYS A 24 27.95 -28.02 -46.76
CA LYS A 24 29.35 -28.19 -47.23
C LYS A 24 29.45 -28.09 -48.75
N GLY A 25 30.28 -27.15 -49.21
CA GLY A 25 30.71 -26.92 -50.59
C GLY A 25 30.61 -25.43 -50.92
N ASP A 26 31.65 -24.61 -50.74
CA ASP A 26 32.91 -24.50 -51.52
C ASP A 26 32.76 -23.69 -52.82
N GLY A 27 33.73 -22.80 -53.04
CA GLY A 27 34.08 -22.18 -54.33
C GLY A 27 33.81 -20.66 -54.34
N GLN A 28 34.79 -19.78 -54.12
CA GLN A 28 35.83 -19.30 -55.07
C GLN A 28 35.22 -18.73 -56.36
N ALA A 29 35.66 -17.64 -56.98
CA ALA A 29 36.69 -16.61 -56.81
C ALA A 29 36.29 -15.49 -57.81
N ALA A 30 36.69 -14.23 -57.70
CA ALA A 30 37.85 -13.64 -58.42
C ALA A 30 37.57 -12.11 -58.47
N SER A 31 38.42 -11.25 -57.90
CA SER A 31 39.51 -10.47 -58.55
C SER A 31 38.98 -9.28 -59.38
N VAL A 32 39.56 -8.07 -59.46
CA VAL A 32 40.95 -7.59 -59.58
C VAL A 32 40.99 -6.06 -59.27
N GLY A 33 42.15 -5.55 -58.82
CA GLY A 33 42.65 -4.19 -59.11
C GLY A 33 43.10 -3.41 -57.87
N ASP A 34 44.21 -3.74 -57.21
CA ASP A 34 45.62 -3.47 -57.53
C ASP A 34 46.01 -1.98 -57.58
N ARG A 35 46.78 -1.54 -56.57
CA ARG A 35 48.08 -0.88 -56.76
C ARG A 35 48.91 -0.95 -55.46
N SER A 36 49.89 -1.83 -55.55
CA SER A 36 51.04 -2.07 -54.66
C SER A 36 52.01 -0.88 -54.59
N VAL A 37 52.87 -0.81 -53.56
CA VAL A 37 54.37 -0.88 -53.61
C VAL A 37 54.86 -0.29 -52.26
N THR A 38 55.77 -0.84 -51.43
CA THR A 38 56.76 -1.93 -51.54
C THR A 38 57.42 -2.30 -50.20
N MET A 39 57.83 -3.58 -50.11
CA MET A 39 59.10 -4.16 -49.60
C MET A 39 59.57 -3.94 -48.15
N LYS A 40 59.60 -5.05 -47.37
CA LYS A 40 60.72 -6.04 -47.25
C LYS A 40 60.29 -7.09 -46.22
N GLU A 41 59.90 -8.31 -46.61
CA GLU A 41 60.78 -9.51 -46.66
C GLU A 41 61.74 -9.62 -45.45
N SER A 42 61.84 -10.72 -44.70
CA SER A 42 61.53 -12.11 -45.05
C SER A 42 61.77 -13.02 -43.84
N ARG A 43 60.98 -14.10 -43.79
CA ARG A 43 61.38 -15.48 -43.48
C ARG A 43 62.47 -15.70 -42.42
N ARG A 44 62.08 -16.34 -41.31
CA ARG A 44 62.68 -17.61 -40.84
C ARG A 44 61.86 -18.20 -39.67
N HIS A 45 60.81 -18.94 -40.01
CA HIS A 45 60.46 -20.12 -39.22
C HIS A 45 61.40 -21.24 -39.64
N ARG A 46 62.34 -21.60 -38.77
CA ARG A 46 62.92 -22.94 -38.72
C ARG A 46 63.60 -23.16 -37.36
N ALA A 47 63.34 -24.34 -36.80
CA ALA A 47 64.01 -24.94 -35.64
C ALA A 47 63.55 -24.48 -34.24
N TYR A 48 62.32 -24.84 -33.87
CA TYR A 48 61.85 -24.88 -32.48
C TYR A 48 61.95 -26.29 -31.87
N LEU A 49 62.98 -27.06 -32.19
CA LEU A 49 63.16 -28.42 -31.69
C LEU A 49 64.65 -28.78 -31.63
N SER A 50 65.30 -28.40 -30.52
CA SER A 50 66.34 -29.19 -29.84
C SER A 50 66.99 -28.34 -28.74
N LEU A 51 66.64 -28.62 -27.47
CA LEU A 51 67.47 -28.54 -26.24
C LEU A 51 66.59 -28.36 -24.97
N PRO A 52 67.02 -28.85 -23.79
CA PRO A 52 66.11 -29.35 -22.74
C PRO A 52 65.64 -28.35 -21.66
N GLY A 53 64.37 -28.47 -21.29
CA GLY A 53 63.85 -28.59 -19.92
C GLY A 53 63.92 -27.43 -18.91
N ARG A 54 65.04 -26.73 -18.73
CA ARG A 54 65.24 -25.85 -17.56
C ARG A 54 65.30 -24.34 -17.83
N ILE A 55 65.13 -23.90 -19.08
CA ILE A 55 65.14 -22.46 -19.44
C ILE A 55 63.74 -21.92 -19.80
N ARG A 56 62.69 -22.76 -19.81
CA ARG A 56 61.30 -22.29 -20.07
C ARG A 56 60.62 -21.58 -18.90
N ALA A 57 61.06 -21.76 -17.65
CA ALA A 57 60.44 -21.10 -16.50
C ALA A 57 60.96 -19.67 -16.23
N ALA A 58 62.17 -19.34 -16.68
CA ALA A 58 62.75 -18.00 -16.46
C ALA A 58 62.33 -16.96 -17.51
N ALA A 59 61.96 -17.38 -18.73
CA ALA A 59 61.60 -16.45 -19.82
C ALA A 59 60.14 -15.94 -19.76
N VAL A 60 59.23 -16.64 -19.07
CA VAL A 60 57.84 -16.17 -18.88
C VAL A 60 57.74 -15.17 -17.72
N VAL A 61 58.62 -15.29 -16.71
CA VAL A 61 58.66 -14.36 -15.56
C VAL A 61 59.26 -13.00 -15.94
N LEU A 62 60.17 -12.94 -16.93
CA LEU A 62 60.77 -11.67 -17.38
C LEU A 62 59.90 -10.86 -18.36
N ALA A 63 58.89 -11.48 -18.99
CA ALA A 63 58.01 -10.80 -19.96
C ALA A 63 56.74 -10.17 -19.34
N VAL A 64 56.38 -10.52 -18.10
CA VAL A 64 55.27 -9.89 -17.35
C VAL A 64 55.75 -8.68 -16.53
N LEU A 65 57.06 -8.54 -16.31
CA LEU A 65 57.67 -7.48 -15.51
C LEU A 65 58.04 -6.20 -16.31
N THR A 66 57.84 -6.15 -17.63
CA THR A 66 58.27 -4.99 -18.46
C THR A 66 57.14 -4.26 -19.21
N SER A 67 55.87 -4.61 -18.99
CA SER A 67 54.74 -3.98 -19.70
C SER A 67 53.72 -3.24 -18.83
N VAL A 68 54.02 -2.97 -17.55
CA VAL A 68 53.24 -2.01 -16.74
C VAL A 68 54.19 -0.97 -16.14
N PRO A 69 53.98 0.33 -16.39
CA PRO A 69 54.90 1.37 -15.95
C PRO A 69 54.82 1.54 -14.43
N TRP A 70 55.88 1.14 -13.71
CA TRP A 70 56.13 1.57 -12.34
C TRP A 70 57.04 2.79 -12.39
N GLY A 71 56.42 3.96 -12.52
CA GLY A 71 57.06 5.26 -12.41
C GLY A 71 56.09 6.25 -11.79
N SER A 72 56.42 6.71 -10.59
CA SER A 72 55.93 7.91 -9.89
C SER A 72 54.42 8.01 -9.56
N ALA A 73 53.98 7.44 -8.42
CA ALA A 73 52.80 7.94 -7.69
C ALA A 73 52.70 7.49 -6.19
N LEU A 74 53.80 7.18 -5.51
CA LEU A 74 53.75 6.69 -4.11
C LEU A 74 54.58 7.50 -3.10
N ALA A 75 54.74 8.81 -3.31
CA ALA A 75 55.39 9.67 -2.31
C ALA A 75 54.70 11.04 -2.09
N GLY A 76 53.49 11.28 -2.60
CA GLY A 76 52.84 12.60 -2.51
C GLY A 76 51.59 12.72 -1.63
N GLY A 77 50.88 11.62 -1.31
CA GLY A 77 49.51 11.72 -0.80
C GLY A 77 49.32 11.67 0.71
N TYR A 78 50.31 11.23 1.49
CA TYR A 78 50.11 10.98 2.93
C TYR A 78 50.09 12.28 3.75
N ASP A 79 50.98 13.23 3.45
CA ASP A 79 51.01 14.53 4.13
C ASP A 79 49.85 15.44 3.71
N GLU A 80 49.24 15.21 2.55
CA GLU A 80 48.02 15.89 2.12
C GLU A 80 46.77 15.31 2.77
N LEU A 81 46.68 13.98 2.91
CA LEU A 81 45.64 13.31 3.69
C LEU A 81 45.70 13.67 5.16
N ARG A 82 46.91 13.72 5.72
CA ARG A 82 47.15 14.14 7.11
C ARG A 82 46.77 15.61 7.32
N ARG A 83 47.19 16.52 6.42
CA ARG A 83 46.78 17.93 6.48
C ARG A 83 45.31 18.14 6.17
N GLY A 84 44.65 17.22 5.46
CA GLY A 84 43.21 17.24 5.23
C GLY A 84 42.41 16.76 6.45
N TYR A 85 42.95 15.76 7.16
CA TYR A 85 42.41 15.29 8.45
C TYR A 85 42.61 16.32 9.56
N GLU A 86 43.79 16.93 9.64
CA GLU A 86 44.12 17.99 10.61
C GLU A 86 43.36 19.30 10.35
N ARG A 87 42.81 19.51 9.15
CA ARG A 87 41.96 20.67 8.79
C ARG A 87 40.46 20.35 8.72
N TYR A 88 40.04 19.14 9.05
CA TYR A 88 38.64 18.73 8.98
C TYR A 88 37.89 19.16 10.26
N GLU A 89 37.15 20.25 10.18
CA GLU A 89 36.35 20.80 11.30
C GLU A 89 34.96 20.14 11.47
N GLY A 90 34.71 18.99 10.84
CA GLY A 90 33.45 18.25 10.97
C GLY A 90 32.28 18.77 10.12
N SER A 91 31.18 18.00 10.07
CA SER A 91 29.93 18.43 9.41
C SER A 91 29.13 19.40 10.30
N GLU A 92 28.22 20.21 9.72
CA GLU A 92 27.36 21.12 10.51
C GLU A 92 26.60 20.41 11.64
N TYR A 93 26.25 19.14 11.45
CA TYR A 93 25.64 18.29 12.46
C TYR A 93 26.53 18.08 13.70
N GLN A 94 27.84 17.90 13.50
CA GLN A 94 28.79 17.71 14.60
C GLN A 94 29.03 19.01 15.38
N ARG A 95 29.11 20.16 14.70
CA ARG A 95 29.30 21.47 15.35
C ARG A 95 28.10 21.92 16.17
N ARG A 96 26.88 21.47 15.81
CA ARG A 96 25.65 21.87 16.49
C ARG A 96 25.24 20.95 17.66
N ASN A 97 25.64 19.68 17.60
CA ASN A 97 25.13 18.65 18.51
C ASN A 97 26.21 17.99 19.39
N VAL A 98 27.49 18.34 19.21
CA VAL A 98 28.58 17.77 20.01
C VAL A 98 29.42 18.91 20.60
N SER A 99 29.05 19.38 21.79
CA SER A 99 29.93 20.18 22.64
C SER A 99 30.87 19.23 23.38
N VAL A 100 32.11 19.11 22.89
CA VAL A 100 33.17 18.38 23.59
C VAL A 100 33.89 19.38 24.50
N GLU A 101 33.51 19.43 25.77
CA GLU A 101 34.45 19.84 26.81
C GLU A 101 35.43 18.68 27.01
N THR A 102 36.66 18.86 26.55
CA THR A 102 37.75 17.92 26.83
C THR A 102 38.22 18.14 28.26
N GLU A 103 37.64 17.44 29.22
CA GLU A 103 38.33 17.18 30.48
C GLU A 103 39.38 16.09 30.26
N GLU A 104 40.62 16.43 30.59
CA GLU A 104 41.78 15.54 30.53
C GLU A 104 41.53 14.28 31.37
N ALA A 105 41.82 13.12 30.76
CA ALA A 105 41.67 11.81 31.37
C ALA A 105 42.61 11.62 32.58
N GLY A 106 42.13 12.01 33.76
CA GLY A 106 42.61 11.51 35.04
C GLY A 106 42.19 10.06 35.23
N ALA A 107 43.13 9.22 35.68
CA ALA A 107 42.99 7.80 35.92
C ALA A 107 41.62 7.40 36.54
N GLY A 108 40.77 6.75 35.75
CA GLY A 108 39.46 6.27 36.19
C GLY A 108 39.57 5.04 37.11
N PRO A 109 38.76 4.95 38.18
CA PRO A 109 38.76 3.81 39.07
C PRO A 109 38.11 2.61 38.38
N ALA A 110 38.81 1.47 38.45
CA ALA A 110 38.27 0.17 38.10
C ALA A 110 37.05 -0.13 38.99
N GLY A 111 35.86 -0.31 38.39
CA GLY A 111 34.70 -0.89 39.08
C GLY A 111 33.32 -0.33 38.74
N GLY A 112 33.19 0.91 38.28
CA GLY A 112 31.88 1.59 38.13
C GLY A 112 31.18 1.50 36.77
N GLY A 113 31.94 1.36 35.67
CA GLY A 113 31.39 1.49 34.31
C GLY A 113 30.42 0.39 33.87
N ARG A 114 30.44 -0.77 34.53
CA ARG A 114 29.58 -1.93 34.18
C ARG A 114 28.13 -1.73 34.62
N ALA A 115 27.90 -1.09 35.78
CA ALA A 115 26.57 -0.76 36.27
C ALA A 115 25.97 0.43 35.52
N ALA A 116 26.80 1.42 35.16
CA ALA A 116 26.39 2.56 34.34
C ALA A 116 26.00 2.13 32.91
N ALA A 117 26.83 1.31 32.24
CA ALA A 117 26.53 0.80 30.91
C ALA A 117 25.31 -0.15 30.87
N LEU A 118 25.13 -0.99 31.90
CA LEU A 118 23.92 -1.82 32.03
C LEU A 118 22.67 -0.96 32.33
N GLY A 119 22.81 0.11 33.11
CA GLY A 119 21.73 1.07 33.36
C GLY A 119 21.35 1.90 32.14
N GLU A 120 22.32 2.28 31.29
CA GLU A 120 22.09 2.92 29.99
C GLU A 120 21.45 1.97 28.98
N LEU A 121 21.82 0.69 28.98
CA LEU A 121 21.16 -0.32 28.13
C LEU A 121 19.71 -0.58 28.58
N ASP A 122 19.46 -0.62 29.89
CA ASP A 122 18.10 -0.73 30.42
C ASP A 122 17.24 0.50 30.13
N SER A 123 17.83 1.71 30.13
CA SER A 123 17.11 2.94 29.77
C SER A 123 16.78 2.98 28.27
N VAL A 124 17.71 2.56 27.40
CA VAL A 124 17.47 2.41 25.95
C VAL A 124 16.42 1.34 25.67
N ARG A 125 16.47 0.19 26.36
CA ARG A 125 15.45 -0.86 26.24
C ARG A 125 14.07 -0.36 26.66
N LYS A 126 13.98 0.37 27.76
CA LYS A 126 12.74 1.02 28.21
C LYS A 126 12.22 2.01 27.16
N LEU A 127 13.08 2.86 26.61
CA LEU A 127 12.71 3.83 25.55
C LEU A 127 12.23 3.15 24.26
N LEU A 128 12.87 2.06 23.83
CA LEU A 128 12.44 1.29 22.66
C LEU A 128 11.09 0.60 22.91
N SER A 129 10.92 0.00 24.09
CA SER A 129 9.66 -0.64 24.47
C SER A 129 8.51 0.36 24.57
N SER A 130 8.75 1.56 25.13
CA SER A 130 7.74 2.63 25.19
C SER A 130 7.43 3.21 23.82
N THR A 131 8.43 3.33 22.94
CA THR A 131 8.24 3.76 21.55
C THR A 131 7.44 2.74 20.74
N LYS A 132 7.68 1.44 20.97
CA LYS A 132 6.88 0.36 20.36
C LYS A 132 5.43 0.42 20.86
N GLN A 133 5.23 0.61 22.17
CA GLN A 133 3.89 0.75 22.74
C GLN A 133 3.15 1.96 22.19
N SER A 134 3.81 3.12 22.08
CA SER A 134 3.19 4.32 21.51
C SER A 134 2.85 4.17 20.02
N ARG A 135 3.72 3.53 19.23
CA ARG A 135 3.44 3.22 17.82
C ARG A 135 2.31 2.19 17.66
N ARG A 136 2.28 1.16 18.51
CA ARG A 136 1.18 0.20 18.55
C ARG A 136 -0.14 0.89 18.87
N ALA A 137 -0.15 1.79 19.86
CA ALA A 137 -1.33 2.59 20.19
C ALA A 137 -1.76 3.46 19.00
N SER A 138 -0.82 4.11 18.32
CA SER A 138 -1.11 4.92 17.11
C SER A 138 -1.67 4.10 15.94
N VAL A 139 -1.22 2.85 15.74
CA VAL A 139 -1.78 1.96 14.71
C VAL A 139 -3.22 1.57 15.06
N LEU A 140 -3.50 1.28 16.33
CA LEU A 140 -4.84 0.93 16.78
C LEU A 140 -5.79 2.14 16.75
N SER A 141 -5.30 3.32 17.12
CA SER A 141 -6.10 4.55 17.09
C SER A 141 -6.41 5.01 15.66
N ALA A 142 -5.56 4.67 14.67
CA ALA A 142 -5.82 4.97 13.26
C ALA A 142 -7.15 4.37 12.73
N VAL A 143 -7.66 3.30 13.36
CA VAL A 143 -8.98 2.74 13.00
C VAL A 143 -10.13 3.62 13.50
N THR A 144 -10.01 4.20 14.69
CA THR A 144 -11.07 5.00 15.34
C THR A 144 -10.96 6.51 15.05
N GLU A 145 -9.74 7.01 14.85
CA GLU A 145 -9.38 8.41 14.61
C GLU A 145 -8.92 8.60 13.15
N ASN A 146 -9.69 8.03 12.20
CA ASN A 146 -9.36 8.01 10.77
C ASN A 146 -9.71 9.31 10.02
N GLY A 147 -10.25 10.33 10.71
CA GLY A 147 -10.63 11.62 10.11
C GLY A 147 -11.91 11.61 9.25
N LEU A 148 -12.43 10.45 8.86
CA LEU A 148 -13.67 10.30 8.07
C LEU A 148 -14.91 9.97 8.91
N PHE A 149 -14.74 9.17 9.95
CA PHE A 149 -15.80 8.75 10.84
C PHE A 149 -15.23 8.39 12.22
N THR A 150 -15.82 8.96 13.26
CA THR A 150 -15.50 8.63 14.65
C THR A 150 -16.68 7.87 15.26
N PRO A 151 -16.49 6.60 15.67
CA PRO A 151 -17.58 5.82 16.24
C PRO A 151 -17.99 6.36 17.62
N GLU A 152 -19.27 6.25 17.94
CA GLU A 152 -19.77 6.58 19.28
C GLU A 152 -19.10 5.66 20.34
N PRO A 153 -18.47 6.20 21.40
CA PRO A 153 -17.70 5.40 22.35
C PRO A 153 -18.50 4.29 23.03
N ALA A 154 -19.75 4.58 23.41
CA ALA A 154 -20.62 3.62 24.10
C ALA A 154 -20.99 2.44 23.20
N PHE A 155 -21.26 2.70 21.91
CA PHE A 155 -21.57 1.64 20.94
C PHE A 155 -20.32 0.85 20.55
N TRP A 156 -19.18 1.51 20.37
CA TRP A 156 -17.91 0.86 20.07
C TRP A 156 -17.48 -0.16 21.13
N GLU A 157 -17.63 0.19 22.41
CA GLU A 157 -17.38 -0.72 23.53
C GLU A 157 -18.31 -1.94 23.53
N ARG A 158 -19.60 -1.74 23.22
CA ARG A 158 -20.57 -2.83 23.11
C ARG A 158 -20.22 -3.79 21.97
N LEU A 159 -19.83 -3.25 20.81
CA LEU A 159 -19.33 -4.05 19.68
C LEU A 159 -18.06 -4.82 20.03
N GLY A 160 -17.16 -4.22 20.83
CA GLY A 160 -15.95 -4.88 21.30
C GLY A 160 -16.21 -6.10 22.19
N ARG A 161 -17.31 -6.08 22.96
CA ARG A 161 -17.74 -7.21 23.81
C ARG A 161 -18.53 -8.26 23.04
N ALA A 162 -19.22 -7.87 21.97
CA ALA A 162 -19.94 -8.75 21.07
C ALA A 162 -18.96 -9.44 20.10
N GLY A 163 -18.31 -10.51 20.56
CA GLY A 163 -17.40 -11.31 19.71
C GLY A 163 -18.13 -12.10 18.62
N ASP A 164 -19.34 -12.58 18.92
CA ASP A 164 -20.10 -13.46 18.04
C ASP A 164 -20.90 -12.69 16.97
N ARG A 165 -21.19 -13.35 15.84
CA ARG A 165 -22.00 -12.78 14.74
C ARG A 165 -23.41 -12.43 15.20
N GLU A 166 -24.09 -13.36 15.86
CA GLU A 166 -25.48 -13.21 16.35
C GLU A 166 -25.64 -12.04 17.32
N ALA A 167 -24.65 -11.79 18.17
CA ALA A 167 -24.69 -10.68 19.13
C ALA A 167 -24.65 -9.31 18.42
N VAL A 168 -23.92 -9.20 17.30
CA VAL A 168 -23.86 -7.97 16.50
C VAL A 168 -25.11 -7.80 15.65
N GLU A 169 -25.65 -8.89 15.11
CA GLU A 169 -26.94 -8.90 14.42
C GLU A 169 -28.05 -8.38 15.34
N ALA A 170 -28.09 -8.84 16.59
CA ALA A 170 -29.05 -8.35 17.60
C ALA A 170 -28.88 -6.86 17.92
N LEU A 171 -27.64 -6.33 17.91
CA LEU A 171 -27.37 -4.90 18.12
C LEU A 171 -27.85 -4.04 16.94
N LEU A 172 -27.73 -4.57 15.72
CA LEU A 172 -28.13 -3.89 14.49
C LEU A 172 -29.62 -4.04 14.17
N ALA A 173 -30.27 -5.10 14.67
CA ALA A 173 -31.70 -5.37 14.46
C ALA A 173 -32.63 -4.31 15.09
N GLY A 174 -32.17 -3.60 16.12
CA GLY A 174 -32.99 -2.59 16.81
C GLY A 174 -33.04 -1.23 16.11
N ASP A 175 -31.94 -0.82 15.49
CA ASP A 175 -31.85 0.43 14.73
C ASP A 175 -30.65 0.33 13.77
N TYR A 176 -30.96 0.33 12.47
CA TYR A 176 -30.03 0.13 11.36
C TYR A 176 -29.65 1.47 10.73
N GLY A 177 -29.14 2.38 11.56
CA GLY A 177 -28.60 3.67 11.12
C GLY A 177 -27.16 3.61 10.59
N LEU A 178 -26.82 4.55 9.70
CA LEU A 178 -25.52 4.63 9.03
C LEU A 178 -24.33 4.56 10.00
N ASP A 179 -24.37 5.33 11.09
CA ASP A 179 -23.25 5.41 12.04
C ASP A 179 -22.98 4.07 12.73
N ARG A 180 -24.04 3.29 13.03
CA ARG A 180 -23.90 1.97 13.64
C ARG A 180 -23.34 0.96 12.65
N VAL A 181 -23.83 1.00 11.41
CA VAL A 181 -23.33 0.16 10.32
C VAL A 181 -21.85 0.45 10.05
N LEU A 182 -21.43 1.72 10.05
CA LEU A 182 -20.02 2.11 9.90
C LEU A 182 -19.14 1.64 11.07
N ALA A 183 -19.61 1.81 12.31
CA ALA A 183 -18.88 1.31 13.47
C ALA A 183 -18.72 -0.23 13.43
N ALA A 184 -19.76 -0.96 13.02
CA ALA A 184 -19.69 -2.40 12.83
C ALA A 184 -18.71 -2.77 11.71
N ALA A 185 -18.71 -2.06 10.58
CA ALA A 185 -17.78 -2.27 9.48
C ALA A 185 -16.32 -2.08 9.92
N LEU A 186 -15.99 -0.97 10.58
CA LEU A 186 -14.63 -0.70 11.04
C LEU A 186 -14.09 -1.76 11.99
N ARG A 187 -14.94 -2.32 12.84
CA ARG A 187 -14.54 -3.32 13.82
C ARG A 187 -14.43 -4.73 13.22
N ARG A 188 -15.33 -5.08 12.30
CA ARG A 188 -15.50 -6.46 11.85
C ARG A 188 -14.93 -6.77 10.47
N ASN A 189 -14.81 -5.77 9.60
CA ASN A 189 -14.40 -5.95 8.21
C ASN A 189 -13.07 -6.72 8.11
N PRO A 190 -13.03 -7.86 7.39
CA PRO A 190 -11.83 -8.67 7.25
C PRO A 190 -10.63 -7.94 6.65
N ALA A 191 -10.85 -7.01 5.72
CA ALA A 191 -9.78 -6.23 5.10
C ALA A 191 -9.12 -5.27 6.10
N VAL A 192 -9.91 -4.63 6.96
CA VAL A 192 -9.40 -3.75 8.03
C VAL A 192 -8.64 -4.56 9.08
N LYS A 193 -9.16 -5.73 9.48
CA LYS A 193 -8.47 -6.63 10.41
C LYS A 193 -7.13 -7.11 9.83
N ALA A 194 -7.12 -7.57 8.58
CA ALA A 194 -5.91 -8.02 7.90
C ALA A 194 -4.87 -6.90 7.78
N ALA A 195 -5.29 -5.68 7.44
CA ALA A 195 -4.40 -4.53 7.37
C ALA A 195 -3.87 -4.14 8.76
N THR A 196 -4.70 -4.25 9.81
CA THR A 196 -4.29 -3.98 11.20
C THR A 196 -3.23 -4.97 11.65
N GLU A 197 -3.45 -6.28 11.42
CA GLU A 197 -2.49 -7.32 11.74
C GLU A 197 -1.18 -7.17 10.94
N SER A 198 -1.26 -6.79 9.66
CA SER A 198 -0.10 -6.48 8.83
C SER A 198 0.70 -5.28 9.38
N ALA A 199 0.01 -4.21 9.81
CA ALA A 199 0.64 -3.05 10.44
C ALA A 199 1.31 -3.39 11.77
N LEU A 200 0.65 -4.21 12.61
CA LEU A 200 1.25 -4.73 13.85
C LEU A 200 2.46 -5.63 13.56
N ALA A 201 2.39 -6.50 12.56
CA ALA A 201 3.51 -7.35 12.15
C ALA A 201 4.69 -6.53 11.63
N ALA A 202 4.44 -5.41 10.95
CA ALA A 202 5.50 -4.48 10.55
C ALA A 202 6.21 -3.85 11.76
N LEU A 203 5.50 -3.61 12.88
CA LEU A 203 6.10 -3.15 14.12
C LEU A 203 6.96 -4.22 14.81
N GLU A 204 6.70 -5.51 14.60
CA GLU A 204 7.55 -6.58 15.15
C GLU A 204 8.92 -6.66 14.46
N LYS A 205 9.10 -6.03 13.29
CA LYS A 205 10.42 -5.90 12.65
C LYS A 205 11.39 -5.06 13.48
N TYR A 206 10.91 -4.16 14.35
CA TYR A 206 11.77 -3.45 15.30
C TYR A 206 12.51 -4.42 16.21
N ASP A 207 11.81 -5.46 16.70
CA ASP A 207 12.40 -6.47 17.59
C ASP A 207 13.47 -7.28 16.86
N GLN A 208 13.28 -7.56 15.55
CA GLN A 208 14.30 -8.24 14.73
C GLN A 208 15.55 -7.39 14.52
N VAL A 209 15.38 -6.07 14.36
CA VAL A 209 16.51 -5.14 14.23
C VAL A 209 17.19 -4.91 15.58
N SER A 210 16.45 -4.89 16.70
CA SER A 210 17.01 -4.78 18.05
C SER A 210 17.64 -6.09 18.56
N ASN A 211 17.22 -7.25 18.07
CA ASN A 211 17.79 -8.56 18.46
C ASN A 211 19.22 -8.79 17.97
N LEU A 212 19.81 -7.84 17.26
CA LEU A 212 21.27 -7.81 17.09
C LEU A 212 21.98 -7.69 18.45
N ASP A 213 21.37 -7.02 19.44
CA ASP A 213 21.89 -6.90 20.81
C ASP A 213 21.74 -8.18 21.63
N GLU A 214 20.74 -9.03 21.35
CA GLU A 214 20.59 -10.33 22.02
C GLU A 214 21.64 -11.33 21.52
N ILE A 215 22.00 -11.27 20.23
CA ILE A 215 23.12 -12.02 19.65
C ILE A 215 24.46 -11.54 20.26
N LEU A 216 24.62 -10.23 20.47
CA LEU A 216 25.79 -9.65 21.16
C LEU A 216 25.80 -9.97 22.67
N GLY A 217 24.63 -10.05 23.31
CA GLY A 217 24.45 -10.38 24.73
C GLY A 217 24.68 -11.85 25.05
N GLN A 218 24.13 -12.76 24.22
CA GLN A 218 24.40 -14.20 24.26
C GLN A 218 25.89 -14.49 24.08
N TYR A 219 26.60 -13.69 23.28
CA TYR A 219 28.06 -13.78 23.16
C TYR A 219 28.79 -13.47 24.48
N SER A 220 28.34 -12.47 25.24
CA SER A 220 28.93 -12.14 26.55
C SER A 220 28.69 -13.21 27.62
N LEU A 221 27.57 -13.95 27.51
CA LEU A 221 27.22 -15.06 28.39
C LEU A 221 27.94 -16.35 27.97
N PHE A 222 28.04 -16.63 26.68
CA PHE A 222 28.73 -17.80 26.12
C PHE A 222 30.27 -17.72 26.31
N THR A 223 30.83 -16.51 26.34
CA THR A 223 32.24 -16.27 26.71
C THR A 223 32.48 -16.27 28.22
N LYS A 224 31.41 -16.31 29.05
CA LYS A 224 31.48 -16.43 30.51
C LYS A 224 31.51 -17.88 31.01
N GLU A 225 31.15 -18.86 30.17
CA GLU A 225 31.13 -20.29 30.53
C GLU A 225 32.36 -21.09 30.08
N LEU A 226 33.37 -20.44 29.50
CA LEU A 226 34.65 -21.07 29.18
C LEU A 226 35.74 -20.61 30.14
N ASP A 227 35.58 -20.95 31.42
CA ASP A 227 36.75 -21.29 32.22
C ASP A 227 36.42 -22.34 33.29
N VAL A 228 37.41 -23.18 33.54
CA VAL A 228 37.58 -24.22 34.59
C VAL A 228 36.92 -25.60 34.42
N ARG A 229 37.40 -26.37 33.43
CA ARG A 229 37.85 -27.77 33.70
C ARG A 229 38.72 -28.35 32.59
N VAL A 230 39.87 -28.88 33.02
CA VAL A 230 40.96 -29.44 32.24
C VAL A 230 40.49 -30.63 31.38
N GLY A 231 40.58 -30.51 30.05
CA GLY A 231 40.29 -31.60 29.11
C GLY A 231 40.58 -31.22 27.66
N ARG A 232 41.18 -32.15 26.91
CA ARG A 232 41.71 -32.01 25.53
C ARG A 232 40.95 -31.03 24.62
N GLU A 233 41.69 -30.08 24.07
CA GLU A 233 41.23 -29.08 23.12
C GLU A 233 40.55 -29.68 21.88
N ARG A 234 39.28 -29.32 21.66
CA ARG A 234 38.62 -29.41 20.35
C ARG A 234 38.26 -28.00 19.89
N GLY A 235 38.87 -27.57 18.79
CA GLY A 235 38.33 -26.58 17.85
C GLY A 235 38.08 -25.17 18.38
N LYS A 236 39.14 -24.39 18.59
CA LYS A 236 39.07 -22.93 18.77
C LYS A 236 38.65 -22.25 17.45
N ARG A 237 37.35 -22.14 17.18
CA ARG A 237 36.84 -21.14 16.22
C ARG A 237 36.65 -19.83 16.99
N ALA A 238 37.47 -18.84 16.70
CA ALA A 238 37.21 -17.48 17.13
C ALA A 238 35.87 -17.04 16.51
N VAL A 239 34.90 -16.68 17.36
CA VAL A 239 33.67 -16.04 16.90
C VAL A 239 34.07 -14.62 16.49
N GLN A 240 34.19 -14.39 15.18
CA GLN A 240 34.34 -13.05 14.63
C GLN A 240 32.99 -12.34 14.74
N LEU A 241 32.90 -11.35 15.63
CA LEU A 241 31.78 -10.43 15.68
C LEU A 241 32.01 -9.32 14.67
N ASP A 242 31.33 -9.41 13.54
CA ASP A 242 31.29 -8.33 12.55
C ASP A 242 30.36 -7.24 13.12
N PHE A 243 30.92 -6.17 13.70
CA PHE A 243 30.14 -5.00 14.10
C PHE A 243 29.86 -4.16 12.85
N PRO A 244 28.58 -3.97 12.49
CA PRO A 244 28.24 -3.10 11.37
C PRO A 244 28.66 -1.67 11.71
N PHE A 245 29.14 -0.94 10.70
CA PHE A 245 29.46 0.49 10.83
C PHE A 245 28.28 1.24 11.49
N PRO A 246 28.50 2.14 12.48
CA PRO A 246 27.41 2.79 13.23
C PRO A 246 26.39 3.50 12.31
N GLY A 247 26.82 4.03 11.16
CA GLY A 247 25.91 4.60 10.15
C GLY A 247 25.00 3.58 9.44
N MET A 248 25.36 2.30 9.41
CA MET A 248 24.57 1.24 8.79
C MET A 248 23.42 0.79 9.69
N LEU A 249 23.59 0.77 11.01
CA LEU A 249 22.52 0.50 11.97
C LEU A 249 21.48 1.62 11.96
N ALA A 250 21.91 2.88 11.93
CA ALA A 250 21.02 4.02 11.80
C ALA A 250 20.19 3.95 10.50
N LEU A 251 20.78 3.52 9.39
CA LEU A 251 20.07 3.33 8.12
C LEU A 251 19.10 2.16 8.12
N LYS A 252 19.45 1.04 8.77
CA LYS A 252 18.52 -0.08 8.99
C LYS A 252 17.31 0.36 9.83
N GLY A 253 17.55 1.11 10.90
CA GLY A 253 16.49 1.71 11.71
C GLY A 253 15.57 2.61 10.87
N ALA A 254 16.15 3.52 10.09
CA ALA A 254 15.40 4.41 9.20
C ALA A 254 14.58 3.65 8.13
N ILE A 255 15.09 2.52 7.62
CA ILE A 255 14.34 1.66 6.68
C ILE A 255 13.12 1.04 7.38
N VAL A 256 13.30 0.49 8.59
CA VAL A 256 12.19 -0.06 9.38
C VAL A 256 11.17 1.02 9.77
N ASP A 257 11.63 2.23 10.06
CA ASP A 257 10.74 3.39 10.26
C ASP A 257 9.85 3.65 9.06
N GLN A 258 10.43 3.66 7.85
CA GLN A 258 9.62 3.81 6.65
C GLN A 258 8.72 2.61 6.39
N GLU A 259 9.16 1.38 6.69
CA GLU A 259 8.29 0.19 6.58
C GLU A 259 7.08 0.23 7.51
N ALA A 260 7.26 0.69 8.75
CA ALA A 260 6.17 0.88 9.69
C ALA A 260 5.19 1.97 9.20
N LEU A 261 5.71 3.07 8.66
CA LEU A 261 4.87 4.13 8.06
C LEU A 261 4.09 3.62 6.84
N ILE A 262 4.72 2.83 5.96
CA ILE A 262 4.04 2.23 4.81
C ILE A 262 2.87 1.36 5.28
N ALA A 263 3.10 0.47 6.24
CA ALA A 263 2.07 -0.43 6.74
C ALA A 263 0.94 0.34 7.46
N ARG A 264 1.25 1.45 8.13
CA ARG A 264 0.25 2.36 8.69
C ARG A 264 -0.60 3.03 7.62
N TRP A 265 -0.01 3.62 6.58
CA TRP A 265 -0.79 4.24 5.50
C TRP A 265 -1.59 3.21 4.69
N GLU A 266 -1.11 1.97 4.59
CA GLU A 266 -1.88 0.86 4.01
C GLU A 266 -3.08 0.46 4.88
N LEU A 267 -2.96 0.53 6.21
CA LEU A 267 -4.09 0.39 7.14
C LEU A 267 -5.09 1.53 6.99
N GLU A 268 -4.63 2.79 7.01
CA GLU A 268 -5.50 3.95 6.85
C GLU A 268 -6.26 3.87 5.52
N LYS A 269 -5.57 3.54 4.41
CA LYS A 269 -6.21 3.25 3.12
C LYS A 269 -7.32 2.18 3.23
N ALA A 270 -7.04 1.05 3.88
CA ALA A 270 -8.01 -0.04 4.04
C ALA A 270 -9.24 0.39 4.87
N VAL A 271 -9.03 1.22 5.89
CA VAL A 271 -10.09 1.83 6.70
C VAL A 271 -10.94 2.77 5.86
N GLU A 272 -10.31 3.68 5.13
CA GLU A 272 -10.99 4.65 4.26
C GLU A 272 -11.80 3.92 3.15
N ASP A 273 -11.24 2.87 2.55
CA ASP A 273 -11.90 2.02 1.55
C ASP A 273 -13.13 1.32 2.16
N ALA A 274 -12.99 0.72 3.35
CA ALA A 274 -14.09 0.06 4.05
C ALA A 274 -15.23 1.03 4.40
N ILE A 275 -14.92 2.25 4.88
CA ILE A 275 -15.91 3.29 5.15
C ILE A 275 -16.65 3.66 3.86
N THR A 276 -15.91 3.89 2.77
CA THR A 276 -16.49 4.33 1.50
C THR A 276 -17.38 3.25 0.88
N GLU A 277 -16.91 2.00 0.84
CA GLU A 277 -17.70 0.86 0.36
C GLU A 277 -18.97 0.66 1.20
N THR A 278 -18.87 0.80 2.52
CA THR A 278 -20.02 0.68 3.43
C THR A 278 -21.01 1.82 3.22
N LYS A 279 -20.55 3.09 3.17
CA LYS A 279 -21.40 4.25 2.87
C LYS A 279 -22.13 4.07 1.53
N THR A 280 -21.40 3.70 0.47
CA THR A 280 -22.00 3.54 -0.86
C THR A 280 -23.03 2.42 -0.93
N ALA A 281 -22.76 1.26 -0.31
CA ALA A 281 -23.72 0.17 -0.25
C ALA A 281 -24.94 0.52 0.64
N TYR A 282 -24.73 1.26 1.72
CA TYR A 282 -25.82 1.73 2.59
C TYR A 282 -26.74 2.73 1.88
N TYR A 283 -26.19 3.72 1.17
CA TYR A 283 -27.01 4.67 0.42
C TYR A 283 -27.77 4.00 -0.74
N GLU A 284 -27.17 2.99 -1.39
CA GLU A 284 -27.88 2.19 -2.38
C GLU A 284 -29.02 1.39 -1.74
N LEU A 285 -28.83 0.81 -0.55
CA LEU A 285 -29.88 0.11 0.18
C LEU A 285 -31.04 1.04 0.54
N VAL A 286 -30.75 2.23 1.08
CA VAL A 286 -31.76 3.25 1.40
C VAL A 286 -32.55 3.66 0.15
N TYR A 287 -31.86 3.86 -0.98
CA TYR A 287 -32.54 4.14 -2.25
C TYR A 287 -33.48 3.01 -2.67
N LEU A 288 -33.05 1.76 -2.55
CA LEU A 288 -33.85 0.60 -2.92
C LEU A 288 -35.04 0.38 -1.98
N ASP A 289 -34.89 0.66 -0.68
CA ASP A 289 -36.00 0.71 0.28
C ASP A 289 -37.06 1.72 -0.21
N HIS A 290 -36.65 2.96 -0.52
CA HIS A 290 -37.56 3.97 -1.07
C HIS A 290 -38.15 3.58 -2.44
N ALA A 291 -37.38 2.92 -3.30
CA ALA A 291 -37.85 2.50 -4.62
C ALA A 291 -38.92 1.41 -4.52
N VAL A 292 -38.80 0.50 -3.55
CA VAL A 292 -39.84 -0.47 -3.20
C VAL A 292 -41.08 0.27 -2.70
N ASP A 293 -40.95 1.15 -1.70
CA ASP A 293 -42.09 1.88 -1.12
C ASP A 293 -42.86 2.72 -2.15
N ILE A 294 -42.16 3.48 -3.01
CA ILE A 294 -42.76 4.31 -4.06
C ILE A 294 -43.47 3.44 -5.10
N THR A 295 -42.85 2.32 -5.47
CA THR A 295 -43.42 1.37 -6.44
C THR A 295 -44.68 0.70 -5.87
N GLU A 296 -44.68 0.30 -4.60
CA GLU A 296 -45.84 -0.26 -3.92
C GLU A 296 -46.99 0.74 -3.81
N GLU A 297 -46.69 2.00 -3.43
CA GLU A 297 -47.69 3.08 -3.38
C GLU A 297 -48.34 3.29 -4.76
N THR A 298 -47.50 3.33 -5.80
CA THR A 298 -47.95 3.51 -7.19
C THR A 298 -48.77 2.32 -7.69
N LEU A 299 -48.38 1.10 -7.34
CA LEU A 299 -49.15 -0.11 -7.64
C LEU A 299 -50.53 -0.07 -6.97
N GLY A 300 -50.60 0.41 -5.73
CA GLY A 300 -51.85 0.67 -5.02
C GLY A 300 -52.74 1.68 -5.74
N LEU A 301 -52.16 2.76 -6.29
CA LEU A 301 -52.87 3.76 -7.09
C LEU A 301 -53.40 3.16 -8.41
N LEU A 302 -52.58 2.44 -9.17
CA LEU A 302 -52.99 1.80 -10.43
C LEU A 302 -54.09 0.76 -10.22
N ARG A 303 -54.04 -0.02 -9.13
CA ARG A 303 -55.10 -0.98 -8.77
C ARG A 303 -56.42 -0.27 -8.47
N ARG A 304 -56.41 0.85 -7.73
CA ARG A 304 -57.61 1.67 -7.52
C ARG A 304 -58.15 2.25 -8.83
N LEU A 305 -57.24 2.74 -9.68
CA LEU A 305 -57.61 3.29 -10.98
C LEU A 305 -58.25 2.24 -11.90
N ARG A 306 -57.75 1.00 -11.89
CA ARG A 306 -58.37 -0.12 -12.62
C ARG A 306 -59.84 -0.32 -12.23
N GLU A 307 -60.18 -0.22 -10.94
CA GLU A 307 -61.58 -0.34 -10.49
C GLU A 307 -62.46 0.81 -11.02
N VAL A 308 -61.91 2.03 -11.09
CA VAL A 308 -62.59 3.18 -11.71
C VAL A 308 -62.82 2.92 -13.20
N ILE A 309 -61.79 2.51 -13.94
CA ILE A 309 -61.88 2.21 -15.38
C ILE A 309 -62.90 1.10 -15.64
N ASN A 310 -62.91 0.03 -14.84
CA ASN A 310 -63.90 -1.04 -14.91
C ASN A 310 -65.32 -0.51 -14.74
N THR A 311 -65.54 0.37 -13.75
CA THR A 311 -66.84 1.00 -13.53
C THR A 311 -67.26 1.84 -14.74
N VAL A 312 -66.38 2.68 -15.28
CA VAL A 312 -66.67 3.50 -16.46
C VAL A 312 -66.93 2.64 -17.70
N TYR A 313 -66.20 1.52 -17.86
CA TYR A 313 -66.41 0.53 -18.93
C TYR A 313 -67.81 -0.11 -18.86
N THR A 314 -68.27 -0.51 -17.68
CA THR A 314 -69.63 -1.07 -17.52
C THR A 314 -70.73 -0.07 -17.88
N THR A 315 -70.46 1.23 -17.75
CA THR A 315 -71.38 2.30 -18.20
C THR A 315 -71.26 2.62 -19.69
N GLY A 316 -70.42 1.90 -20.45
CA GLY A 316 -70.19 2.07 -21.89
C GLY A 316 -69.35 3.29 -22.27
N ARG A 317 -68.72 3.96 -21.29
CA ARG A 317 -67.96 5.21 -21.50
C ARG A 317 -66.44 5.02 -21.60
N ALA A 318 -65.91 3.87 -21.20
CA ALA A 318 -64.52 3.49 -21.40
C ALA A 318 -64.44 2.30 -22.38
N SER A 319 -63.29 2.10 -23.00
CA SER A 319 -63.08 0.99 -23.94
C SER A 319 -62.48 -0.23 -23.23
N LEU A 320 -62.69 -1.43 -23.80
CA LEU A 320 -62.01 -2.65 -23.33
C LEU A 320 -60.48 -2.52 -23.45
N ASN A 321 -60.01 -1.69 -24.38
CA ASN A 321 -58.59 -1.40 -24.57
C ASN A 321 -57.99 -0.71 -23.33
N ASP A 322 -58.73 0.22 -22.71
CA ASP A 322 -58.27 0.93 -21.51
C ASP A 322 -58.11 -0.03 -20.31
N VAL A 323 -59.04 -1.00 -20.16
CA VAL A 323 -58.97 -2.06 -19.14
C VAL A 323 -57.76 -2.97 -19.35
N ILE A 324 -57.48 -3.37 -20.60
CA ILE A 324 -56.31 -4.20 -20.91
C ILE A 324 -55.02 -3.45 -20.65
N LYS A 325 -54.94 -2.17 -21.06
CA LYS A 325 -53.75 -1.35 -20.85
C LYS A 325 -53.42 -1.16 -19.38
N ILE A 326 -54.41 -0.89 -18.52
CA ILE A 326 -54.13 -0.71 -17.08
C ILE A 326 -53.63 -2.00 -16.45
N GLN A 327 -54.13 -3.15 -16.90
CA GLN A 327 -53.64 -4.44 -16.44
C GLN A 327 -52.18 -4.67 -16.88
N ILE A 328 -51.81 -4.30 -18.11
CA ILE A 328 -50.42 -4.37 -18.58
C ILE A 328 -49.51 -3.49 -17.71
N GLU A 329 -49.92 -2.26 -17.41
CA GLU A 329 -49.12 -1.34 -16.55
C GLU A 329 -48.94 -1.89 -15.14
N ILE A 330 -49.98 -2.51 -14.56
CA ILE A 330 -49.90 -3.22 -13.27
C ILE A 330 -48.91 -4.38 -13.37
N ASP A 331 -49.00 -5.22 -14.40
CA ASP A 331 -48.13 -6.39 -14.56
C ASP A 331 -46.65 -5.99 -14.73
N VAL A 332 -46.38 -4.89 -15.46
CA VAL A 332 -45.03 -4.31 -15.60
C VAL A 332 -44.52 -3.82 -14.25
N LEU A 333 -45.33 -3.05 -13.52
CA LEU A 333 -44.93 -2.48 -12.23
C LEU A 333 -44.73 -3.56 -11.15
N GLU A 334 -45.50 -4.65 -11.17
CA GLU A 334 -45.27 -5.83 -10.31
C GLU A 334 -43.94 -6.52 -10.62
N ASN A 335 -43.55 -6.57 -11.90
CA ASN A 335 -42.24 -7.09 -12.29
C ASN A 335 -41.11 -6.17 -11.81
N ASP A 336 -41.25 -4.85 -11.98
CA ASP A 336 -40.27 -3.86 -11.51
C ASP A 336 -40.11 -3.91 -9.98
N LEU A 337 -41.22 -4.08 -9.23
CA LEU A 337 -41.18 -4.27 -7.78
C LEU A 337 -40.30 -5.45 -7.37
N ARG A 338 -40.50 -6.61 -7.99
CA ARG A 338 -39.67 -7.81 -7.75
C ARG A 338 -38.21 -7.57 -8.10
N GLU A 339 -37.94 -6.81 -9.17
CA GLU A 339 -36.58 -6.42 -9.53
C GLU A 339 -35.92 -5.56 -8.45
N TYR A 340 -36.63 -4.56 -7.90
CA TYR A 340 -36.12 -3.73 -6.80
C TYR A 340 -35.89 -4.55 -5.52
N GLU A 341 -36.80 -5.44 -5.15
CA GLU A 341 -36.65 -6.36 -4.01
C GLU A 341 -35.42 -7.27 -4.17
N GLN A 342 -35.19 -7.80 -5.37
CA GLN A 342 -34.02 -8.65 -5.64
C GLN A 342 -32.71 -7.86 -5.61
N ARG A 343 -32.71 -6.63 -6.16
CA ARG A 343 -31.56 -5.72 -6.06
C ARG A 343 -31.26 -5.35 -4.61
N ARG A 344 -32.30 -5.05 -3.83
CA ARG A 344 -32.21 -4.76 -2.39
C ARG A 344 -31.55 -5.92 -1.64
N SER A 345 -32.01 -7.15 -1.86
CA SER A 345 -31.41 -8.36 -1.30
C SER A 345 -29.93 -8.51 -1.67
N THR A 346 -29.57 -8.24 -2.93
CA THR A 346 -28.19 -8.31 -3.41
C THR A 346 -27.28 -7.30 -2.70
N VAL A 347 -27.77 -6.06 -2.50
CA VAL A 347 -27.04 -5.02 -1.76
C VAL A 347 -26.93 -5.37 -0.28
N GLN A 348 -27.97 -5.96 0.31
CA GLN A 348 -27.94 -6.43 1.69
C GLN A 348 -26.87 -7.51 1.92
N VAL A 349 -26.79 -8.52 1.05
CA VAL A 349 -25.74 -9.54 1.13
C VAL A 349 -24.35 -8.91 1.02
N ARG A 350 -24.19 -7.92 0.14
CA ARG A 350 -22.92 -7.16 0.04
C ARG A 350 -22.58 -6.43 1.34
N LEU A 351 -23.55 -5.79 1.99
CA LEU A 351 -23.35 -5.14 3.29
C LEU A 351 -23.01 -6.18 4.38
N ASN A 352 -23.76 -7.28 4.47
CA ASN A 352 -23.50 -8.35 5.43
C ASN A 352 -22.07 -8.88 5.33
N LYS A 353 -21.57 -9.04 4.10
CA LYS A 353 -20.17 -9.42 3.85
C LYS A 353 -19.15 -8.39 4.33
N LEU A 354 -19.41 -7.09 4.14
CA LEU A 354 -18.54 -6.01 4.64
C LEU A 354 -18.51 -5.97 6.18
N LEU A 355 -19.62 -6.34 6.82
CA LEU A 355 -19.80 -6.37 8.27
C LEU A 355 -19.41 -7.70 8.92
N ASP A 356 -19.04 -8.72 8.12
CA ASP A 356 -18.80 -10.10 8.58
C ASP A 356 -19.98 -10.66 9.40
N LEU A 357 -21.19 -10.52 8.85
CA LEU A 357 -22.48 -11.05 9.34
C LEU A 357 -22.94 -12.25 8.50
N SER A 358 -24.03 -12.92 8.91
CA SER A 358 -24.65 -13.96 8.10
C SER A 358 -25.19 -13.40 6.77
N ASP A 359 -25.08 -14.17 5.68
CA ASP A 359 -25.63 -13.78 4.38
C ASP A 359 -27.17 -13.62 4.45
N ASP A 360 -27.82 -14.41 5.31
CA ASP A 360 -29.28 -14.43 5.50
C ASP A 360 -29.78 -13.32 6.45
N PHE A 361 -28.89 -12.52 7.04
CA PHE A 361 -29.28 -11.44 7.94
C PHE A 361 -30.01 -10.34 7.16
N SER A 362 -31.31 -10.17 7.44
CA SER A 362 -32.10 -9.06 6.91
C SER A 362 -32.45 -8.10 8.04
N PRO A 363 -31.80 -6.93 8.14
CA PRO A 363 -32.16 -5.92 9.12
C PRO A 363 -33.53 -5.30 8.78
N PRO A 364 -34.15 -4.55 9.72
CA PRO A 364 -35.27 -3.67 9.39
C PRO A 364 -34.87 -2.64 8.32
N ALA A 365 -35.86 -1.91 7.79
CA ALA A 365 -35.63 -0.83 6.81
C ALA A 365 -34.53 0.12 7.29
N ALA A 366 -33.62 0.49 6.40
CA ALA A 366 -32.48 1.32 6.74
C ALA A 366 -32.97 2.73 7.10
N VAL A 367 -32.39 3.33 8.14
CA VAL A 367 -32.75 4.69 8.53
C VAL A 367 -32.18 5.66 7.49
N ASP A 368 -33.03 6.42 6.81
CA ASP A 368 -32.60 7.42 5.84
C ASP A 368 -31.89 8.58 6.56
N PRO A 369 -30.57 8.77 6.33
CA PRO A 369 -29.81 9.86 6.95
C PRO A 369 -30.07 11.21 6.27
N GLY A 370 -30.82 11.23 5.17
CA GLY A 370 -31.07 12.41 4.35
C GLY A 370 -29.89 12.79 3.44
N PRO A 371 -30.06 13.86 2.65
CA PRO A 371 -29.06 14.33 1.72
C PRO A 371 -27.92 15.09 2.44
N VAL A 372 -26.67 14.76 2.09
CA VAL A 372 -25.45 15.36 2.65
C VAL A 372 -25.04 16.58 1.84
N MET A 373 -25.29 17.78 2.37
CA MET A 373 -24.82 19.03 1.78
C MET A 373 -23.38 19.33 2.25
N LEU A 374 -22.44 19.42 1.30
CA LEU A 374 -21.04 19.77 1.55
C LEU A 374 -20.79 21.26 1.40
N ASP A 375 -19.93 21.81 2.27
CA ASP A 375 -19.32 23.13 2.10
C ASP A 375 -17.85 22.96 1.70
N TYR A 376 -17.48 23.42 0.50
CA TYR A 376 -16.13 23.26 -0.02
C TYR A 376 -15.79 24.28 -1.09
N THR A 377 -14.48 24.43 -1.34
CA THR A 377 -13.93 25.11 -2.52
C THR A 377 -13.08 24.10 -3.29
N GLU A 378 -13.20 24.05 -4.63
CA GLU A 378 -12.44 23.09 -5.45
C GLU A 378 -10.93 23.13 -5.17
N ALA A 379 -10.36 24.33 -5.03
CA ALA A 379 -8.95 24.52 -4.73
C ALA A 379 -8.53 23.84 -3.41
N ALA A 380 -9.37 23.94 -2.37
CA ALA A 380 -9.11 23.32 -1.08
C ALA A 380 -9.14 21.78 -1.20
N LEU A 381 -10.07 21.22 -1.98
CA LEU A 381 -10.14 19.77 -2.20
C LEU A 381 -8.91 19.25 -2.96
N TYR A 382 -8.41 19.98 -3.96
CA TYR A 382 -7.19 19.60 -4.67
C TYR A 382 -5.95 19.63 -3.78
N GLU A 383 -5.81 20.65 -2.92
CA GLU A 383 -4.70 20.73 -1.97
C GLU A 383 -4.75 19.58 -0.95
N LEU A 384 -5.93 19.34 -0.36
CA LEU A 384 -6.12 18.25 0.59
C LEU A 384 -5.88 16.89 -0.07
N GLY A 385 -6.49 16.60 -1.22
CA GLY A 385 -6.30 15.32 -1.92
C GLY A 385 -4.85 15.08 -2.35
N GLY A 386 -4.13 16.12 -2.80
CA GLY A 386 -2.73 16.02 -3.20
C GLY A 386 -1.75 15.76 -2.05
N GLY A 387 -2.11 16.13 -0.81
CA GLY A 387 -1.25 16.03 0.37
C GLY A 387 -1.70 15.01 1.43
N GLN A 388 -2.99 14.70 1.52
CA GLN A 388 -3.55 13.90 2.61
C GLN A 388 -3.94 12.48 2.20
N ARG A 389 -4.14 12.20 0.90
CA ARG A 389 -4.54 10.88 0.38
C ARG A 389 -3.57 9.78 0.83
N SER A 390 -4.12 8.73 1.45
CA SER A 390 -3.34 7.64 2.05
C SER A 390 -2.45 6.89 1.05
N GLU A 391 -2.87 6.69 -0.20
CA GLU A 391 -2.01 6.05 -1.22
C GLU A 391 -0.80 6.90 -1.60
N ILE A 392 -0.95 8.22 -1.64
CA ILE A 392 0.15 9.16 -1.91
C ILE A 392 1.17 9.05 -0.79
N LYS A 393 0.73 9.11 0.47
CA LYS A 393 1.61 9.01 1.64
C LYS A 393 2.29 7.64 1.76
N ALA A 394 1.58 6.56 1.45
CA ALA A 394 2.15 5.22 1.39
C ALA A 394 3.25 5.12 0.31
N LEU A 395 3.03 5.72 -0.86
CA LEU A 395 4.01 5.73 -1.95
C LEU A 395 5.22 6.63 -1.64
N GLU A 396 5.01 7.79 -1.01
CA GLU A 396 6.08 8.66 -0.52
C GLU A 396 6.96 7.94 0.51
N ALA A 397 6.35 7.22 1.45
CA ALA A 397 7.09 6.38 2.41
C ALA A 397 7.84 5.22 1.72
N LYS A 398 7.26 4.59 0.68
CA LYS A 398 7.94 3.58 -0.16
C LYS A 398 9.17 4.16 -0.89
N ILE A 399 9.06 5.38 -1.39
CA ILE A 399 10.16 6.12 -2.04
C ILE A 399 11.25 6.42 -1.02
N ALA A 400 10.89 6.96 0.16
CA ALA A 400 11.83 7.26 1.22
C ALA A 400 12.55 5.99 1.74
N ARG A 401 11.84 4.89 1.93
CA ARG A 401 12.44 3.58 2.27
C ARG A 401 13.49 3.16 1.24
N THR A 402 13.13 3.29 -0.05
CA THR A 402 14.01 2.88 -1.16
C THR A 402 15.25 3.77 -1.24
N GLU A 403 15.12 5.07 -0.98
CA GLU A 403 16.24 6.01 -0.88
C GLU A 403 17.22 5.60 0.22
N ARG A 404 16.71 5.28 1.43
CA ARG A 404 17.56 4.77 2.53
C ARG A 404 18.21 3.42 2.21
N ALA A 405 17.51 2.56 1.47
CA ALA A 405 18.07 1.29 1.01
C ALA A 405 19.22 1.47 0.00
N ILE A 406 19.11 2.44 -0.92
CA ILE A 406 20.18 2.82 -1.84
C ILE A 406 21.37 3.38 -1.05
N GLU A 407 21.13 4.30 -0.12
CA GLU A 407 22.18 4.89 0.73
C GLU A 407 22.93 3.81 1.54
N MET A 408 22.18 2.85 2.10
CA MET A 408 22.76 1.70 2.82
C MET A 408 23.59 0.81 1.90
N ALA A 409 23.12 0.53 0.67
CA ALA A 409 23.85 -0.26 -0.31
C ALA A 409 25.15 0.42 -0.76
N GLU A 410 25.14 1.75 -0.91
CA GLU A 410 26.33 2.54 -1.26
C GLU A 410 27.35 2.59 -0.11
N LYS A 411 26.87 2.73 1.13
CA LYS A 411 27.73 2.74 2.33
C LYS A 411 28.28 1.37 2.72
N ARG A 412 27.74 0.27 2.19
CA ARG A 412 28.29 -1.08 2.35
C ARG A 412 29.68 -1.26 1.72
N PHE A 413 30.15 -0.26 0.95
CA PHE A 413 31.53 -0.18 0.47
C PHE A 413 32.55 0.07 1.60
N TYR A 414 32.13 0.70 2.70
CA TYR A 414 33.02 0.87 3.86
C TYR A 414 33.20 -0.47 4.58
N PRO A 415 34.43 -0.81 4.97
CA PRO A 415 34.68 -2.08 5.63
C PRO A 415 33.96 -2.16 6.97
N ASP A 416 33.36 -3.32 7.25
CA ASP A 416 32.86 -3.61 8.58
C ASP A 416 34.04 -3.59 9.58
N TYR A 417 33.84 -2.93 10.72
CA TYR A 417 34.85 -2.86 11.76
C TYR A 417 34.64 -4.04 12.71
N THR A 418 35.44 -5.09 12.58
CA THR A 418 35.52 -6.10 13.66
C THR A 418 36.27 -5.46 14.83
N VAL A 419 35.56 -4.98 15.84
CA VAL A 419 36.21 -4.50 17.07
C VAL A 419 36.72 -5.73 17.83
N GLY A 420 38.01 -6.01 17.72
CA GLY A 420 38.69 -7.10 18.42
C GLY A 420 38.87 -6.81 19.91
N LEU A 421 37.78 -6.57 20.64
CA LEU A 421 37.79 -6.40 22.11
C LEU A 421 37.89 -7.76 22.80
N SER A 422 39.06 -8.39 22.73
CA SER A 422 39.44 -9.41 23.70
C SER A 422 39.82 -8.72 25.01
N LEU A 423 39.11 -9.02 26.10
CA LEU A 423 39.48 -8.58 27.45
C LEU A 423 40.75 -9.26 27.98
N PHE A 424 41.28 -10.26 27.26
CA PHE A 424 42.53 -10.91 27.62
C PHE A 424 43.71 -10.17 27.00
N GLN A 425 44.47 -9.47 27.84
CA GLN A 425 45.82 -9.02 27.50
C GLN A 425 46.70 -10.23 27.17
N ASN A 426 47.48 -10.11 26.11
CA ASN A 426 48.55 -11.03 25.74
C ASN A 426 49.41 -11.39 26.96
N ARG A 427 49.36 -12.67 27.37
CA ARG A 427 50.52 -13.56 27.60
C ARG A 427 50.07 -14.81 28.33
N MET A 428 49.98 -15.92 27.61
CA MET A 428 50.13 -17.25 28.19
C MET A 428 51.30 -17.91 27.45
N SER A 429 52.52 -17.67 27.94
CA SER A 429 53.66 -18.50 27.61
C SER A 429 53.51 -19.83 28.36
N ALA A 430 52.92 -20.83 27.71
CA ALA A 430 52.72 -22.14 28.31
C ALA A 430 53.85 -23.14 27.98
N ARG A 431 55.04 -22.68 27.59
CA ARG A 431 56.22 -23.57 27.42
C ARG A 431 57.52 -22.88 27.84
N VAL A 432 58.24 -23.53 28.75
CA VAL A 432 59.65 -23.26 29.02
C VAL A 432 60.49 -24.03 27.98
N GLY A 433 61.43 -23.35 27.32
CA GLY A 433 62.38 -23.92 26.35
C GLY A 433 62.36 -23.25 24.97
N ALA A 434 63.39 -23.51 24.15
CA ALA A 434 63.71 -22.85 22.87
C ALA A 434 62.69 -23.01 21.72
N ALA A 435 61.47 -23.46 22.01
CA ALA A 435 60.37 -23.63 21.05
C ALA A 435 59.09 -22.89 21.51
N ALA A 436 59.26 -21.75 22.17
CA ALA A 436 58.17 -20.81 22.46
C ALA A 436 57.77 -20.09 21.16
N GLY A 437 56.76 -20.63 20.47
CA GLY A 437 56.07 -19.88 19.42
C GLY A 437 55.08 -18.91 20.06
N ASP A 438 55.24 -17.61 19.79
CA ASP A 438 54.31 -16.57 20.23
C ASP A 438 52.94 -16.78 19.55
N PHE A 439 51.89 -16.94 20.35
CA PHE A 439 50.51 -16.80 19.87
C PHE A 439 50.09 -15.34 20.05
N SER A 440 50.05 -14.58 18.95
CA SER A 440 49.48 -13.24 18.94
C SER A 440 47.99 -13.33 18.56
N PHE A 441 47.14 -12.72 19.38
CA PHE A 441 45.81 -12.34 18.95
C PHE A 441 45.93 -11.04 18.14
N PRO A 442 45.17 -10.87 17.03
CA PRO A 442 45.19 -9.63 16.28
C PRO A 442 44.59 -8.51 17.16
N THR A 443 45.46 -7.62 17.64
CA THR A 443 45.10 -6.38 18.35
C THR A 443 44.67 -5.25 17.41
N ARG A 444 44.57 -5.53 16.12
CA ARG A 444 44.17 -4.58 15.08
C ARG A 444 42.80 -4.97 14.53
N PRO A 445 41.88 -4.01 14.33
CA PRO A 445 40.63 -4.28 13.64
C PRO A 445 40.93 -4.88 12.27
N MET A 446 40.33 -6.04 11.99
CA MET A 446 40.39 -6.63 10.65
C MET A 446 39.37 -5.92 9.77
N VAL A 447 39.87 -5.22 8.75
CA VAL A 447 39.05 -4.74 7.64
C VAL A 447 38.86 -5.89 6.67
N ARG A 448 37.67 -6.50 6.67
CA ARG A 448 37.33 -7.55 5.68
C ARG A 448 36.94 -6.85 4.37
N GLY A 449 37.92 -6.60 3.51
CA GLY A 449 37.69 -6.06 2.17
C GLY A 449 36.99 -7.09 1.27
N GLY A 450 35.66 -7.10 1.27
CA GLY A 450 34.88 -7.87 0.31
C GLY A 450 34.93 -7.20 -1.06
N ALA A 451 35.32 -7.93 -2.09
CA ALA A 451 35.19 -7.50 -3.48
C ALA A 451 33.71 -7.43 -3.87
N TRP A 452 33.00 -6.38 -3.46
CA TRP A 452 31.65 -6.06 -3.93
C TRP A 452 31.74 -4.90 -4.94
N PHE A 453 31.18 -5.09 -6.12
CA PHE A 453 31.43 -4.31 -7.33
C PHE A 453 30.82 -2.88 -7.31
N GLY A 454 31.31 -1.96 -6.47
CA GLY A 454 31.17 -0.50 -6.62
C GLY A 454 29.76 0.12 -6.71
N SER A 455 29.69 1.46 -6.75
CA SER A 455 28.44 2.25 -6.88
C SER A 455 27.69 2.08 -8.22
N ASN A 456 28.21 1.22 -9.09
CA ASN A 456 27.67 0.87 -10.41
C ASN A 456 27.42 -0.65 -10.50
N ASP A 457 27.08 -1.29 -9.40
CA ASP A 457 26.55 -2.66 -9.39
C ASP A 457 25.19 -2.72 -10.13
N ALA A 458 24.90 -3.86 -10.77
CA ALA A 458 23.64 -4.06 -11.48
C ALA A 458 22.43 -3.89 -10.55
N TYR A 459 22.56 -4.36 -9.31
CA TYR A 459 21.55 -4.22 -8.26
C TYR A 459 21.25 -2.75 -7.90
N ILE A 460 22.29 -1.92 -7.73
CA ILE A 460 22.12 -0.49 -7.41
C ILE A 460 21.50 0.25 -8.60
N ARG A 461 21.91 -0.06 -9.84
CA ARG A 461 21.28 0.51 -11.05
C ARG A 461 19.80 0.16 -11.16
N GLU A 462 19.45 -1.11 -10.97
CA GLU A 462 18.06 -1.58 -10.97
C GLU A 462 17.23 -0.83 -9.90
N THR A 463 17.76 -0.73 -8.68
CA THR A 463 17.08 -0.07 -7.56
C THR A 463 16.88 1.43 -7.81
N ARG A 464 17.87 2.12 -8.41
CA ARG A 464 17.74 3.53 -8.83
C ARG A 464 16.69 3.70 -9.93
N LEU A 465 16.58 2.76 -10.87
CA LEU A 465 15.52 2.80 -11.90
C LEU A 465 14.14 2.59 -11.28
N LYS A 466 14.01 1.64 -10.34
CA LYS A 466 12.76 1.44 -9.57
C LYS A 466 12.38 2.68 -8.76
N TYR A 467 13.35 3.35 -8.13
CA TYR A 467 13.14 4.62 -7.44
C TYR A 467 12.63 5.72 -8.37
N LYS A 468 13.26 5.89 -9.55
CA LYS A 468 12.79 6.85 -10.56
C LYS A 468 11.39 6.51 -11.05
N ALA A 469 11.09 5.24 -11.29
CA ALA A 469 9.76 4.78 -11.68
C ALA A 469 8.71 5.10 -10.60
N MET A 470 8.99 4.80 -9.33
CA MET A 470 8.08 5.14 -8.21
C MET A 470 7.81 6.63 -8.10
N ARG A 471 8.80 7.50 -8.35
CA ARG A 471 8.57 8.96 -8.41
C ARG A 471 7.64 9.37 -9.55
N ARG A 472 7.75 8.73 -10.72
CA ARG A 472 6.81 8.98 -11.84
C ARG A 472 5.41 8.48 -11.52
N THR A 473 5.29 7.31 -10.88
CA THR A 473 4.01 6.81 -10.38
C THR A 473 3.40 7.74 -9.33
N LEU A 474 4.21 8.42 -8.51
CA LEU A 474 3.72 9.43 -7.56
C LEU A 474 3.16 10.67 -8.27
N GLU A 475 3.86 11.15 -9.31
CA GLU A 475 3.38 12.25 -10.15
C GLU A 475 2.06 11.88 -10.86
N GLU A 476 1.99 10.67 -11.43
CA GLU A 476 0.77 10.11 -12.04
C GLU A 476 -0.37 10.05 -11.03
N LEU A 477 -0.15 9.47 -9.85
CA LEU A 477 -1.15 9.36 -8.79
C LEU A 477 -1.66 10.74 -8.33
N LYS A 478 -0.80 11.76 -8.26
CA LYS A 478 -1.20 13.13 -7.95
C LYS A 478 -2.09 13.73 -9.04
N ASN A 479 -1.75 13.53 -10.32
CA ASN A 479 -2.55 13.99 -11.44
C ASN A 479 -3.91 13.27 -11.55
N ASP A 480 -3.92 11.96 -11.30
CA ASP A 480 -5.13 11.15 -11.26
C ASP A 480 -6.04 11.61 -10.11
N THR A 481 -5.47 11.93 -8.94
CA THR A 481 -6.23 12.45 -7.79
C THR A 481 -6.96 13.74 -8.15
N VAL A 482 -6.32 14.69 -8.83
CA VAL A 482 -6.97 15.92 -9.30
C VAL A 482 -8.13 15.60 -10.26
N SER A 483 -7.89 14.69 -11.21
CA SER A 483 -8.89 14.29 -12.21
C SER A 483 -10.09 13.58 -11.57
N ASP A 484 -9.84 12.70 -10.58
CA ASP A 484 -10.89 11.98 -9.86
C ASP A 484 -11.70 12.91 -8.95
N ILE A 485 -11.06 13.87 -8.29
CA ILE A 485 -11.75 14.90 -7.49
C ILE A 485 -12.67 15.71 -8.39
N SER A 486 -12.17 16.23 -9.52
CA SER A 486 -12.99 16.99 -10.48
C SER A 486 -14.20 16.18 -10.97
N ARG A 487 -14.02 14.89 -11.27
CA ARG A 487 -15.12 13.99 -11.66
C ARG A 487 -16.17 13.85 -10.55
N MET A 488 -15.73 13.70 -9.31
CA MET A 488 -16.64 13.53 -8.17
C MET A 488 -17.37 14.83 -7.82
N ILE A 489 -16.71 15.99 -7.94
CA ILE A 489 -17.34 17.32 -7.80
C ILE A 489 -18.44 17.48 -8.84
N PHE A 490 -18.14 17.23 -10.13
CA PHE A 490 -19.14 17.31 -11.19
C PHE A 490 -20.35 16.38 -10.94
N GLY A 491 -20.09 15.14 -10.52
CA GLY A 491 -21.15 14.18 -10.19
C GLY A 491 -22.02 14.66 -9.01
N TYR A 492 -21.38 15.15 -7.95
CA TYR A 492 -22.06 15.71 -6.78
C TYR A 492 -22.91 16.93 -7.13
N GLU A 493 -22.36 17.92 -7.84
CA GLU A 493 -23.08 19.13 -8.24
C GLU A 493 -24.23 18.82 -9.20
N ASN A 494 -24.06 17.83 -10.09
CA ASN A 494 -25.15 17.38 -10.93
C ASN A 494 -26.28 16.76 -10.11
N ALA A 495 -25.95 15.88 -9.16
CA ALA A 495 -26.93 15.27 -8.26
C ALA A 495 -27.66 16.32 -7.39
N VAL A 496 -26.96 17.36 -6.91
CA VAL A 496 -27.57 18.49 -6.19
C VAL A 496 -28.58 19.24 -7.08
N ARG A 497 -28.21 19.55 -8.33
CA ARG A 497 -29.11 20.22 -9.29
C ARG A 497 -30.31 19.36 -9.65
N ASP A 498 -30.10 18.06 -9.85
CA ASP A 498 -31.16 17.09 -10.15
C ASP A 498 -32.13 16.97 -8.97
N ARG A 499 -31.62 16.80 -7.75
CA ARG A 499 -32.44 16.79 -6.52
C ARG A 499 -33.30 18.04 -6.44
N ALA A 500 -32.71 19.22 -6.56
CA ALA A 500 -33.44 20.49 -6.49
C ALA A 500 -34.52 20.60 -7.57
N LEU A 501 -34.25 20.13 -8.80
CA LEU A 501 -35.23 20.09 -9.89
C LEU A 501 -36.41 19.16 -9.57
N TYR A 502 -36.15 17.92 -9.14
CA TYR A 502 -37.21 16.96 -8.87
C TYR A 502 -38.01 17.32 -7.62
N GLU A 503 -37.36 17.66 -6.52
CA GLU A 503 -37.97 17.99 -5.23
C GLU A 503 -38.87 19.22 -5.30
N SER A 504 -38.33 20.33 -5.82
CA SER A 504 -39.03 21.63 -5.77
C SER A 504 -39.99 21.87 -6.94
N LYS A 505 -39.79 21.20 -8.09
CA LYS A 505 -40.54 21.50 -9.32
C LYS A 505 -41.29 20.30 -9.87
N LEU A 506 -40.61 19.19 -10.15
CA LEU A 506 -41.19 18.13 -10.98
C LEU A 506 -42.13 17.19 -10.20
N VAL A 507 -41.75 16.75 -9.00
CA VAL A 507 -42.60 15.87 -8.18
C VAL A 507 -43.91 16.58 -7.80
N PRO A 508 -43.92 17.82 -7.24
CA PRO A 508 -45.17 18.50 -6.91
C PRO A 508 -46.07 18.75 -8.13
N LYS A 509 -45.50 19.13 -9.27
CA LYS A 509 -46.27 19.35 -10.51
C LYS A 509 -46.85 18.06 -11.06
N SER A 510 -46.10 16.95 -11.03
CA SER A 510 -46.62 15.65 -11.49
C SER A 510 -47.78 15.14 -10.62
N ARG A 511 -47.72 15.37 -9.30
CA ARG A 511 -48.82 15.07 -8.39
C ARG A 511 -50.08 15.90 -8.72
N LEU A 512 -49.92 17.20 -8.95
CA LEU A 512 -51.03 18.06 -9.39
C LEU A 512 -51.60 17.60 -10.75
N THR A 513 -50.75 17.17 -11.68
CA THR A 513 -51.21 16.64 -12.97
C THR A 513 -52.06 15.40 -12.78
N ILE A 514 -51.69 14.47 -11.90
CA ILE A 514 -52.51 13.27 -11.57
C ILE A 514 -53.90 13.67 -11.10
N ASP A 515 -54.00 14.60 -10.14
CA ASP A 515 -55.30 15.01 -9.58
C ASP A 515 -56.22 15.60 -10.66
N ILE A 516 -55.64 16.36 -11.60
CA ILE A 516 -56.36 16.98 -12.71
C ILE A 516 -56.79 15.94 -13.74
N THR A 517 -55.87 15.08 -14.18
CA THR A 517 -56.14 14.08 -15.24
C THR A 517 -57.13 13.02 -14.76
N GLU A 518 -57.09 12.63 -13.48
CA GLU A 518 -58.07 11.70 -12.91
C GLU A 518 -59.49 12.27 -12.98
N THR A 519 -59.66 13.52 -12.53
CA THR A 519 -60.97 14.21 -12.59
C THR A 519 -61.46 14.39 -14.03
N GLN A 520 -60.54 14.74 -14.94
CA GLN A 520 -60.87 14.93 -16.35
C GLN A 520 -61.24 13.60 -17.03
N TYR A 521 -60.58 12.50 -16.68
CA TYR A 521 -60.88 11.17 -17.23
C TYR A 521 -62.27 10.70 -16.79
N ILE A 522 -62.59 10.83 -15.49
CA ILE A 522 -63.93 10.48 -14.95
C ILE A 522 -65.05 11.28 -15.64
N THR A 523 -64.78 12.54 -15.98
CA THR A 523 -65.73 13.41 -16.69
C THR A 523 -65.70 13.29 -18.21
N GLY A 524 -64.86 12.39 -18.76
CA GLY A 524 -64.73 12.13 -20.19
C GLY A 524 -64.08 13.27 -20.99
N LYS A 525 -63.31 14.13 -20.32
CA LYS A 525 -62.62 15.29 -20.93
C LYS A 525 -61.23 14.97 -21.46
N VAL A 526 -60.58 13.93 -20.94
CA VAL A 526 -59.27 13.42 -21.43
C VAL A 526 -59.34 11.91 -21.60
N ASP A 527 -58.41 11.37 -22.38
CA ASP A 527 -58.33 9.94 -22.63
C ASP A 527 -57.51 9.19 -21.56
N TYR A 528 -57.43 7.87 -21.70
CA TYR A 528 -56.65 7.00 -20.81
C TYR A 528 -55.14 7.27 -20.88
N MET A 529 -54.61 7.66 -22.04
CA MET A 529 -53.17 7.86 -22.23
C MET A 529 -52.69 9.08 -21.44
N ASP A 530 -53.49 10.14 -21.40
CA ASP A 530 -53.21 11.32 -20.58
C ASP A 530 -53.18 10.97 -19.09
N LEU A 531 -54.10 10.12 -18.63
CA LEU A 531 -54.14 9.67 -17.24
C LEU A 531 -52.92 8.83 -16.86
N ILE A 532 -52.57 7.82 -17.66
CA ILE A 532 -51.40 6.96 -17.34
C ILE A 532 -50.08 7.67 -17.48
N SER A 533 -49.92 8.53 -18.49
CA SER A 533 -48.69 9.31 -18.63
C SER A 533 -48.43 10.19 -17.39
N SER A 534 -49.49 10.71 -16.75
CA SER A 534 -49.35 11.46 -15.49
C SER A 534 -48.87 10.60 -14.31
N GLN A 535 -49.36 9.37 -14.21
CA GLN A 535 -48.92 8.40 -13.18
C GLN A 535 -47.47 7.97 -13.39
N GLN A 536 -47.11 7.61 -14.63
CA GLN A 536 -45.74 7.25 -15.00
C GLN A 536 -44.76 8.41 -14.76
N MET A 537 -45.19 9.66 -15.01
CA MET A 537 -44.41 10.85 -14.74
C MET A 537 -44.11 11.02 -13.25
N TYR A 538 -45.12 10.86 -12.38
CA TYR A 538 -44.93 10.92 -10.93
C TYR A 538 -44.01 9.82 -10.40
N LEU A 539 -44.22 8.57 -10.84
CA LEU A 539 -43.37 7.45 -10.48
C LEU A 539 -41.91 7.73 -10.88
N THR A 540 -41.70 8.12 -12.14
CA THR A 540 -40.37 8.43 -12.67
C THR A 540 -39.70 9.55 -11.88
N PHE A 541 -40.40 10.66 -11.62
CA PHE A 541 -39.82 11.80 -10.91
C PHE A 541 -39.55 11.50 -9.44
N SER A 542 -40.39 10.71 -8.79
CA SER A 542 -40.18 10.30 -7.39
C SER A 542 -38.97 9.38 -7.26
N LEU A 543 -38.81 8.40 -8.15
CA LEU A 543 -37.63 7.54 -8.21
C LEU A 543 -36.37 8.34 -8.56
N ARG A 544 -36.45 9.32 -9.47
CA ARG A 544 -35.33 10.20 -9.83
C ARG A 544 -34.89 11.11 -8.69
N LEU A 545 -35.83 11.60 -7.88
CA LEU A 545 -35.51 12.37 -6.67
C LEU A 545 -34.66 11.53 -5.71
N LYS A 546 -35.13 10.34 -5.35
CA LYS A 546 -34.40 9.43 -4.45
C LYS A 546 -33.08 8.94 -5.05
N GLY A 547 -33.02 8.74 -6.36
CA GLY A 547 -31.77 8.44 -7.07
C GLY A 547 -30.76 9.59 -7.00
N ALA A 548 -31.21 10.84 -7.13
CA ALA A 548 -30.36 12.02 -7.00
C ALA A 548 -29.82 12.18 -5.57
N GLU A 549 -30.64 11.93 -4.54
CA GLU A 549 -30.19 11.93 -3.13
C GLU A 549 -29.12 10.86 -2.87
N ARG A 550 -29.32 9.65 -3.40
CA ARG A 550 -28.32 8.57 -3.35
C ARG A 550 -27.01 8.99 -4.01
N ASP A 551 -27.07 9.48 -5.25
CA ASP A 551 -25.89 9.82 -6.03
C ASP A 551 -25.11 10.96 -5.36
N MET A 552 -25.81 11.96 -4.82
CA MET A 552 -25.25 13.05 -4.03
C MET A 552 -24.45 12.50 -2.83
N ASN A 553 -25.06 11.59 -2.06
CA ASN A 553 -24.43 10.98 -0.88
C ASN A 553 -23.24 10.07 -1.25
N ILE A 554 -23.34 9.31 -2.34
CA ILE A 554 -22.25 8.45 -2.86
C ILE A 554 -21.07 9.30 -3.33
N HIS A 555 -21.32 10.37 -4.08
CA HIS A 555 -20.26 11.26 -4.56
C HIS A 555 -19.60 11.99 -3.39
N ALA A 556 -20.36 12.43 -2.38
CA ALA A 556 -19.82 13.00 -1.16
C ALA A 556 -18.87 12.02 -0.43
N ALA A 557 -19.31 10.77 -0.21
CA ALA A 557 -18.48 9.75 0.43
C ALA A 557 -17.18 9.46 -0.35
N ARG A 558 -17.24 9.46 -1.69
CA ARG A 558 -16.06 9.28 -2.54
C ARG A 558 -15.14 10.50 -2.54
N LEU A 559 -15.67 11.72 -2.41
CA LEU A 559 -14.87 12.93 -2.23
C LEU A 559 -14.08 12.88 -0.92
N GLU A 560 -14.74 12.60 0.20
CA GLU A 560 -14.08 12.46 1.51
C GLU A 560 -12.94 11.43 1.44
N ARG A 561 -13.14 10.33 0.72
CA ARG A 561 -12.12 9.29 0.50
C ARG A 561 -10.91 9.76 -0.29
N LEU A 562 -11.12 10.55 -1.34
CA LEU A 562 -10.02 11.09 -2.18
C LEU A 562 -9.22 12.16 -1.43
N VAL A 563 -9.90 12.91 -0.57
CA VAL A 563 -9.34 13.99 0.26
C VAL A 563 -8.63 13.42 1.50
N GLY A 564 -9.05 12.26 2.00
CA GLY A 564 -8.49 11.61 3.19
C GLY A 564 -9.01 12.19 4.51
N SER A 565 -10.10 12.96 4.48
CA SER A 565 -10.75 13.54 5.66
C SER A 565 -12.23 13.83 5.41
N ALA A 566 -13.02 13.93 6.48
CA ALA A 566 -14.40 14.37 6.40
C ALA A 566 -14.47 15.83 5.93
N ILE A 567 -15.40 16.12 5.03
CA ILE A 567 -15.66 17.47 4.53
C ILE A 567 -16.75 18.11 5.39
N GLU A 568 -16.63 19.40 5.69
CA GLU A 568 -17.62 20.11 6.50
C GLU A 568 -19.01 20.09 5.83
N ARG A 569 -20.03 19.80 6.65
CA ARG A 569 -21.41 19.74 6.19
C ARG A 569 -22.10 21.09 6.36
N ARG A 570 -22.75 21.57 5.30
CA ARG A 570 -23.64 22.74 5.36
C ARG A 570 -25.01 22.32 5.91
N LEU A 571 -25.57 23.08 6.84
CA LEU A 571 -26.96 22.89 7.26
C LEU A 571 -27.88 23.18 6.07
N PRO A 572 -28.93 22.38 5.83
CA PRO A 572 -29.92 22.70 4.79
C PRO A 572 -30.53 24.07 5.09
N GLU A 573 -30.48 24.99 4.13
CA GLU A 573 -31.28 26.21 4.20
C GLU A 573 -32.76 25.81 4.22
N LYS A 574 -33.48 26.28 5.24
CA LYS A 574 -34.90 25.95 5.46
C LYS A 574 -35.82 26.61 4.46
#